data_AF-A0A0N1AVP1-F1
#
_entry.id   AF-A0A0N1AVP1-F1
#
_cell.length_a   1.000
_cell.length_b   1.000
_cell.length_c   1.000
_cell.angle_alpha   90.00
_cell.angle_beta   90.00
_cell.angle_gamma   90.00
#
_symmetry.space_group_name_H-M   'P 1'
#
loop_
_entity.id
_entity.type
_entity.pdbx_description
1 polymer ?
#
loop_
_entity_poly.entity_id
_entity_poly.type
_entity_poly.pdbx_seq_one_letter_code
_entity_poly.pdbx_strand_id
1 'polypeptide(L)'
;MFYALSWFGVFSLLALWSLTVWALHAVAVWAISQAGALGGVATGVGSSLEGLQLPAWLAVWVPAETAQAVAAMMEGLAPLVQSLLQAVPFLAGGLTVISWVVWGLGAGLLVLVGVALHLLIAFWRRRGGGGGSAPRSQAVA
;
A
#
# COMPACT_ATOMS: atom_id res chain seq x y z
N MET A 1 -8.52 6.91 -32.69
CA MET A 1 -8.75 5.64 -31.98
C MET A 1 -7.55 5.21 -31.14
N PHE A 2 -6.34 5.03 -31.70
CA PHE A 2 -5.14 4.65 -30.92
C PHE A 2 -4.82 5.56 -29.72
N TYR A 3 -4.98 6.89 -29.85
CA TYR A 3 -4.81 7.83 -28.74
C TYR A 3 -5.79 7.60 -27.58
N ALA A 4 -7.06 7.31 -27.88
CA ALA A 4 -8.08 7.06 -26.87
C ALA A 4 -7.84 5.72 -26.15
N LEU A 5 -7.44 4.68 -26.90
CA LEU A 5 -7.11 3.37 -26.33
C LEU A 5 -5.85 3.42 -25.46
N SER A 6 -4.85 4.19 -25.87
CA SER A 6 -3.63 4.44 -25.08
C SER A 6 -3.93 5.15 -23.77
N TRP A 7 -4.73 6.23 -23.80
CA TRP A 7 -5.15 6.91 -22.58
C TRP A 7 -6.04 6.04 -21.70
N PHE A 8 -6.94 5.25 -22.28
CA PHE A 8 -7.75 4.29 -21.52
C PHE A 8 -6.88 3.27 -20.78
N GLY A 9 -5.83 2.75 -21.41
CA GLY A 9 -4.85 1.87 -20.76
C GLY A 9 -4.10 2.57 -19.61
N VAL A 10 -3.63 3.80 -19.83
CA VAL A 10 -2.95 4.59 -18.79
C VAL A 10 -3.87 4.89 -17.61
N PHE A 11 -5.10 5.31 -17.86
CA PHE A 11 -6.09 5.58 -16.81
C PHE A 11 -6.50 4.30 -16.05
N SER A 12 -6.68 3.19 -16.75
CA SER A 12 -6.99 1.91 -16.11
C SER A 12 -5.84 1.44 -15.22
N LEU A 13 -4.60 1.57 -15.69
CA LEU A 13 -3.41 1.22 -14.92
C LEU A 13 -3.21 2.16 -13.73
N LEU A 14 -3.49 3.46 -13.89
CA LEU A 14 -3.46 4.44 -12.81
C LEU A 14 -4.54 4.15 -11.76
N ALA A 15 -5.74 3.76 -12.19
CA ALA A 15 -6.81 3.35 -11.31
C ALA A 15 -6.40 2.10 -10.51
N LEU A 16 -5.87 1.07 -11.18
CA LEU A 16 -5.40 -0.16 -10.52
C LEU A 16 -4.26 0.11 -9.53
N TRP A 17 -3.29 0.94 -9.92
CA TRP A 17 -2.19 1.39 -9.06
C TRP A 17 -2.72 2.11 -7.81
N SER A 18 -3.62 3.07 -8.00
CA SER A 18 -4.24 3.80 -6.90
C SER A 18 -5.00 2.86 -5.96
N LEU A 19 -5.79 1.94 -6.52
CA LEU A 19 -6.57 0.99 -5.74
C LEU A 19 -5.67 0.08 -4.90
N THR A 20 -4.53 -0.34 -5.45
CA THR A 20 -3.53 -1.16 -4.75
C THR A 20 -2.89 -0.41 -3.58
N VAL A 21 -2.43 0.83 -3.81
CA VAL A 21 -1.77 1.64 -2.77
C VAL A 21 -2.75 1.94 -1.63
N TRP A 22 -3.98 2.32 -1.95
CA TRP A 22 -5.00 2.62 -0.94
C TRP A 22 -5.50 1.38 -0.22
N ALA A 23 -5.61 0.23 -0.89
CA ALA A 23 -5.95 -1.03 -0.24
C ALA A 23 -4.89 -1.45 0.78
N LEU A 24 -3.60 -1.39 0.42
CA LEU A 24 -2.50 -1.67 1.34
C LEU A 24 -2.47 -0.70 2.52
N HIS A 25 -2.70 0.59 2.26
CA HIS A 25 -2.82 1.61 3.31
C HIS A 25 -3.96 1.28 4.29
N ALA A 26 -5.15 0.95 3.78
CA ALA A 26 -6.31 0.59 4.61
C ALA A 26 -6.06 -0.66 5.45
N VAL A 27 -5.43 -1.70 4.90
CA VAL A 27 -5.06 -2.92 5.64
C VAL A 27 -4.06 -2.59 6.76
N ALA A 28 -3.08 -1.73 6.49
CA ALA A 28 -2.09 -1.32 7.48
C ALA A 28 -2.73 -0.48 8.61
N VAL A 29 -3.61 0.47 8.29
CA VAL A 29 -4.37 1.25 9.29
C VAL A 29 -5.30 0.34 10.11
N TRP A 30 -5.98 -0.61 9.46
CA TRP A 30 -6.81 -1.60 10.14
C TRP A 30 -5.97 -2.46 11.11
N ALA A 31 -4.82 -2.97 10.67
CA ALA A 31 -3.93 -3.77 11.52
C ALA A 31 -3.44 -2.98 12.75
N ILE A 32 -3.09 -1.70 12.57
CA ILE A 32 -2.71 -0.81 13.68
C ILE A 32 -3.89 -0.60 14.65
N SER A 33 -5.10 -0.38 14.14
CA SER A 33 -6.30 -0.21 14.99
C SER A 33 -6.62 -1.46 15.81
N GLN A 34 -6.39 -2.65 15.24
CA GLN A 34 -6.57 -3.93 15.92
C GLN A 34 -5.40 -4.27 16.86
N ALA A 35 -4.22 -3.69 16.66
CA ALA A 35 -3.08 -3.86 17.56
C ALA A 35 -3.36 -3.32 18.96
N GLY A 36 -4.18 -2.27 19.10
CA GLY A 36 -4.66 -1.80 20.40
C GLY A 36 -5.61 -2.78 21.10
N ALA A 37 -6.45 -3.48 20.34
CA ALA A 37 -7.33 -4.53 20.87
C ALA A 37 -6.54 -5.77 21.30
N LEU A 38 -5.56 -6.20 20.50
CA LEU A 38 -4.68 -7.34 20.81
C LEU A 38 -3.66 -7.02 21.92
N GLY A 39 -3.16 -5.78 21.98
CA GLY A 39 -2.34 -5.27 23.06
C GLY A 39 -3.11 -5.18 24.37
N GLY A 40 -4.38 -4.75 24.33
CA GLY A 40 -5.31 -4.81 25.47
C GLY A 40 -5.63 -6.23 25.93
N VAL A 41 -5.63 -7.21 25.02
CA VAL A 41 -5.72 -8.64 25.37
C VAL A 41 -4.40 -9.14 25.95
N ALA A 42 -3.23 -8.66 25.50
CA ALA A 42 -1.93 -9.06 26.06
C ALA A 42 -1.65 -8.43 27.43
N THR A 43 -1.94 -7.14 27.62
CA THR A 43 -1.89 -6.46 28.93
C THR A 43 -3.02 -6.91 29.82
N GLY A 44 -4.19 -7.21 29.24
CA GLY A 44 -5.32 -7.83 29.91
C GLY A 44 -5.04 -9.26 30.31
N VAL A 45 -4.27 -10.04 29.56
CA VAL A 45 -3.78 -11.37 29.97
C VAL A 45 -2.74 -11.22 31.06
N GLY A 46 -1.81 -10.26 30.98
CA GLY A 46 -0.86 -9.95 32.06
C GLY A 46 -1.52 -9.52 33.38
N SER A 47 -2.51 -8.62 33.33
CA SER A 47 -3.26 -8.16 34.52
C SER A 47 -4.40 -9.10 34.94
N SER A 48 -4.86 -9.96 34.04
CA SER A 48 -5.78 -11.06 34.35
C SER A 48 -5.04 -12.32 34.79
N LEU A 49 -3.71 -12.41 34.73
CA LEU A 49 -3.02 -13.54 35.35
C LEU A 49 -2.96 -13.40 36.89
N GLU A 50 -3.02 -12.17 37.40
CA GLU A 50 -3.12 -11.89 38.84
C GLU A 50 -4.58 -12.04 39.38
N GLY A 51 -5.59 -12.02 38.48
CA GLY A 51 -7.03 -11.94 38.86
C GLY A 51 -8.01 -12.86 38.12
N LEU A 52 -7.68 -13.38 36.94
CA LEU A 52 -8.32 -14.54 36.30
C LEU A 52 -7.43 -15.76 36.56
N GLN A 53 -7.85 -16.53 37.55
CA GLN A 53 -7.59 -17.96 37.53
C GLN A 53 -7.80 -18.47 36.10
N LEU A 54 -6.81 -19.21 35.57
CA LEU A 54 -6.93 -19.96 34.32
C LEU A 54 -8.33 -20.58 34.30
N PRO A 55 -9.15 -20.36 33.25
CA PRO A 55 -10.49 -20.93 33.20
C PRO A 55 -10.39 -22.42 33.52
N ALA A 56 -11.21 -22.91 34.47
CA ALA A 56 -11.01 -24.25 35.05
C ALA A 56 -10.96 -25.38 33.99
N TRP A 57 -11.60 -25.17 32.84
CA TRP A 57 -11.57 -26.07 31.69
C TRP A 57 -10.21 -26.13 30.97
N LEU A 58 -9.42 -25.05 31.02
CA LEU A 58 -8.11 -24.91 30.40
C LEU A 58 -6.99 -25.34 31.37
N ALA A 59 -7.20 -25.20 32.68
CA ALA A 59 -6.31 -25.72 33.72
C ALA A 59 -6.18 -27.26 33.68
N VAL A 60 -7.21 -27.98 33.21
CA VAL A 60 -7.18 -29.44 33.04
C VAL A 60 -6.22 -29.88 31.91
N TRP A 61 -6.01 -29.03 30.91
CA TRP A 61 -5.27 -29.39 29.69
C TRP A 61 -3.87 -28.75 29.59
N VAL A 62 -3.57 -27.77 30.45
CA VAL A 62 -2.31 -27.02 30.42
C VAL A 62 -1.54 -27.26 31.73
N PRO A 63 -0.45 -28.04 31.69
CA PRO A 63 0.45 -28.19 32.85
C PRO A 63 0.98 -26.83 33.32
N ALA A 64 1.12 -26.66 34.63
CA ALA A 64 1.53 -25.38 35.23
C ALA A 64 2.88 -24.88 34.67
N GLU A 65 3.77 -25.81 34.33
CA GLU A 65 5.09 -25.53 33.75
C GLU A 65 4.96 -24.88 32.37
N THR A 66 3.98 -25.29 31.55
CA THR A 66 3.74 -24.70 30.23
C THR A 66 3.11 -23.31 30.33
N ALA A 67 2.22 -23.09 31.30
CA ALA A 67 1.65 -21.77 31.56
C ALA A 67 2.74 -20.77 32.01
N GLN A 68 3.64 -21.21 32.90
CA GLN A 68 4.78 -20.41 33.36
C GLN A 68 5.80 -20.16 32.24
N ALA A 69 6.09 -21.15 31.40
CA ALA A 69 6.97 -20.98 30.25
C ALA A 69 6.42 -19.95 29.24
N VAL A 70 5.11 -19.98 28.98
CA VAL A 70 4.45 -19.01 28.10
C VAL A 70 4.41 -17.62 28.75
N ALA A 71 4.13 -17.53 30.05
CA ALA A 71 4.16 -16.26 30.78
C ALA A 71 5.56 -15.63 30.76
N ALA A 72 6.62 -16.41 31.02
CA ALA A 72 8.00 -15.95 30.93
C ALA A 72 8.39 -15.52 29.51
N MET A 73 7.90 -16.24 28.49
CA MET A 73 8.12 -15.87 27.09
C MET A 73 7.39 -14.58 26.72
N MET A 74 6.17 -14.36 27.24
CA MET A 74 5.41 -13.13 27.07
C MET A 74 6.03 -11.94 27.81
N GLU A 75 6.54 -12.14 29.03
CA GLU A 75 7.32 -11.12 29.75
C GLU A 75 8.59 -10.75 28.99
N GLY A 76 9.29 -11.72 28.41
CA GLY A 76 10.43 -11.47 27.53
C GLY A 76 10.08 -10.68 26.27
N LEU A 77 8.83 -10.77 25.80
CA LEU A 77 8.31 -10.04 24.65
C LEU A 77 7.67 -8.69 25.02
N ALA A 78 7.36 -8.44 26.28
CA ALA A 78 6.74 -7.19 26.73
C ALA A 78 7.51 -5.93 26.32
N PRO A 79 8.86 -5.86 26.41
CA PRO A 79 9.62 -4.71 25.93
C PRO A 79 9.53 -4.53 24.40
N LEU A 80 9.46 -5.63 23.65
CA LEU A 80 9.31 -5.60 22.20
C LEU A 80 7.93 -5.07 21.80
N VAL A 81 6.87 -5.52 22.49
CA VAL A 81 5.51 -5.01 22.27
C VAL A 81 5.41 -3.54 22.65
N GLN A 82 6.04 -3.13 23.76
CA GLN A 82 6.04 -1.74 24.22
C GLN A 82 6.80 -0.82 23.26
N SER A 83 7.96 -1.25 22.76
CA SER A 83 8.71 -0.51 21.74
C SER A 83 7.94 -0.41 20.42
N LEU A 84 7.24 -1.48 20.02
CA LEU A 84 6.36 -1.47 18.85
C LEU A 84 5.20 -0.49 19.03
N LEU A 85 4.55 -0.49 20.21
CA LEU A 85 3.46 0.44 20.56
C LEU A 85 3.93 1.89 20.64
N GLN A 86 5.14 2.16 21.13
CA GLN A 86 5.73 3.50 21.06
C GLN A 86 6.03 3.94 19.63
N ALA A 87 6.33 3.00 18.73
CA ALA A 87 6.54 3.29 17.32
C ALA A 87 5.22 3.50 16.55
N VAL A 88 4.08 2.97 17.03
CA VAL A 88 2.75 3.10 16.40
C VAL A 88 2.39 4.53 16.01
N PRO A 89 2.48 5.56 16.87
CA PRO A 89 2.13 6.94 16.47
C PRO A 89 3.06 7.49 15.36
N PHE A 90 4.34 7.10 15.35
CA PHE A 90 5.27 7.45 14.27
C PHE A 90 4.93 6.70 12.98
N LEU A 91 4.56 5.42 13.07
CA LEU A 91 4.07 4.63 11.93
C LEU A 91 2.76 5.18 11.37
N ALA A 92 1.82 5.62 12.20
CA ALA A 92 0.53 6.15 11.73
C ALA A 92 0.70 7.42 10.89
N GLY A 93 1.57 8.34 11.34
CA GLY A 93 1.94 9.53 10.58
C GLY A 93 2.78 9.21 9.34
N GLY A 94 3.81 8.37 9.51
CA GLY A 94 4.74 7.99 8.45
C GLY A 94 4.10 7.17 7.33
N LEU A 95 3.17 6.27 7.65
CA LEU A 95 2.47 5.42 6.69
C LEU A 95 1.68 6.27 5.69
N THR A 96 1.01 7.33 6.15
CA THR A 96 0.28 8.24 5.26
C THR A 96 1.25 8.99 4.34
N VAL A 97 2.36 9.50 4.87
CA VAL A 97 3.39 10.19 4.08
C VAL A 97 4.02 9.25 3.05
N ILE A 98 4.39 8.04 3.45
CA ILE A 98 4.94 7.01 2.57
C ILE A 98 3.92 6.63 1.49
N SER A 99 2.64 6.46 1.85
CA SER A 99 1.57 6.19 0.88
C SER A 99 1.44 7.32 -0.13
N TRP A 100 1.49 8.59 0.28
CA TRP A 100 1.49 9.73 -0.64
C TRP A 100 2.71 9.76 -1.56
N VAL A 101 3.91 9.47 -1.04
CA VAL A 101 5.14 9.42 -1.84
C VAL A 101 5.08 8.30 -2.86
N VAL A 102 4.73 7.08 -2.45
CA VAL A 102 4.62 5.91 -3.34
C VAL A 102 3.53 6.13 -4.38
N TRP A 103 2.37 6.63 -3.97
CA TRP A 103 1.28 6.96 -4.88
C TRP A 103 1.71 8.02 -5.91
N GLY A 104 2.28 9.13 -5.45
CA GLY A 104 2.67 10.26 -6.30
C GLY A 104 3.79 9.90 -7.28
N LEU A 105 4.78 9.12 -6.84
CA LEU A 105 5.87 8.63 -7.69
C LEU A 105 5.33 7.73 -8.81
N GLY A 106 4.47 6.77 -8.45
CA GLY A 106 3.84 5.89 -9.42
C GLY A 106 2.92 6.64 -10.38
N ALA A 107 2.05 7.51 -9.87
CA ALA A 107 1.15 8.33 -10.69
C ALA A 107 1.92 9.21 -11.68
N GLY A 108 2.98 9.90 -11.21
CA GLY A 108 3.86 10.69 -12.04
C GLY A 108 4.51 9.87 -13.14
N LEU A 109 5.07 8.70 -12.80
CA LEU A 109 5.71 7.80 -13.76
C LEU A 109 4.73 7.32 -14.83
N LEU A 110 3.51 6.90 -14.44
CA LEU A 110 2.47 6.45 -15.38
C LEU A 110 2.03 7.58 -16.32
N VAL A 111 1.85 8.80 -15.81
CA VAL A 111 1.52 9.97 -16.63
C VAL A 111 2.65 10.28 -17.61
N LEU A 112 3.91 10.21 -17.16
CA LEU A 112 5.08 10.47 -18.00
C LEU A 112 5.20 9.45 -19.13
N VAL A 113 4.92 8.17 -18.85
CA VAL A 113 4.80 7.11 -19.88
C VAL A 113 3.70 7.44 -20.88
N GLY A 114 2.52 7.85 -20.41
CA GLY A 114 1.41 8.27 -21.27
C GLY A 114 1.79 9.42 -22.21
N VAL A 115 2.40 10.47 -21.68
CA VAL A 115 2.88 11.63 -22.45
C VAL A 115 3.97 11.24 -23.45
N ALA A 116 4.97 10.45 -23.04
CA ALA A 116 6.05 10.00 -23.90
C ALA A 116 5.53 9.18 -25.08
N LEU A 117 4.58 8.26 -24.83
CA LEU A 117 3.95 7.47 -25.87
C LEU A 117 3.15 8.36 -26.85
N HIS A 118 2.47 9.39 -26.33
CA HIS A 118 1.77 10.39 -27.11
C HIS A 118 2.68 11.15 -28.07
N LEU A 119 3.82 11.63 -27.55
CA LEU A 119 4.82 12.37 -28.31
C LEU A 119 5.49 11.48 -29.36
N LEU A 120 5.77 10.22 -29.04
CA LEU A 120 6.34 9.26 -29.98
C LEU A 120 5.41 9.04 -31.17
N ILE A 121 4.11 8.81 -30.92
CA ILE A 121 3.09 8.67 -31.98
C ILE A 121 3.01 9.96 -32.82
N ALA A 122 3.04 11.13 -32.19
CA ALA A 122 3.00 12.41 -32.89
C ALA A 122 4.25 12.61 -33.76
N PHE A 123 5.43 12.24 -33.28
CA PHE A 123 6.69 12.36 -34.02
C PHE A 123 6.75 11.42 -35.22
N TRP A 124 6.23 10.20 -35.07
CA TRP A 124 6.14 9.22 -36.16
C TRP A 124 5.18 9.66 -37.26
N ARG A 125 4.03 10.26 -36.90
CA ARG A 125 3.10 10.84 -37.89
C ARG A 125 3.71 12.01 -38.67
N ARG A 126 4.51 12.86 -38.02
CA ARG A 126 5.19 13.98 -38.67
C ARG A 126 6.24 13.51 -39.68
N ARG A 127 6.97 12.43 -39.38
CA ARG A 127 7.95 11.82 -40.30
C ARG A 127 7.31 11.09 -41.49
N GLY A 128 6.14 10.47 -41.31
CA GLY A 128 5.41 9.79 -42.39
C GLY A 128 4.54 10.70 -43.28
N GLY A 129 4.25 11.93 -42.85
CA GLY A 129 3.33 12.85 -43.54
C GLY A 129 4.00 13.96 -44.37
N GLY A 130 5.33 14.06 -44.38
CA GLY A 130 6.07 15.14 -45.04
C GLY A 130 6.32 14.99 -46.54
N GLY A 131 5.76 13.97 -47.19
CA GLY A 131 5.97 13.70 -48.63
C GLY A 131 4.87 14.21 -49.57
N GLY A 132 3.89 14.97 -49.08
CA GLY A 132 2.71 15.35 -49.86
C GLY A 132 2.50 16.85 -49.98
N SER A 133 2.69 17.36 -51.21
CA SER A 133 2.16 18.63 -51.77
C SER A 133 2.96 19.89 -51.40
N ALA A 134 3.37 20.81 -52.29
CA ALA A 134 2.91 21.27 -53.62
C ALA A 134 4.03 22.22 -54.22
N PRO A 135 3.94 22.89 -55.42
CA PRO A 135 2.73 23.37 -56.11
C PRO A 135 2.70 23.35 -57.67
N ARG A 136 1.46 23.31 -58.20
CA ARG A 136 0.90 24.18 -59.25
C ARG A 136 1.80 24.55 -60.46
N SER A 137 1.63 23.86 -61.59
CA SER A 137 1.84 24.44 -62.92
C SER A 137 0.49 24.60 -63.63
N GLN A 138 -0.01 25.84 -63.62
CA GLN A 138 -0.83 26.33 -64.72
C GLN A 138 0.05 26.33 -65.97
N ALA A 139 -0.38 25.68 -67.05
CA ALA A 139 0.02 26.03 -68.40
C ALA A 139 -1.12 25.63 -69.34
N VAL A 140 -2.02 26.60 -69.54
CA VAL A 140 -2.83 26.71 -70.75
C VAL A 140 -1.90 27.27 -71.82
N ALA A 141 -1.75 26.56 -72.93
CA ALA A 141 -1.51 27.09 -74.28
C ALA A 141 -1.77 25.97 -75.28
#